data_AF-A0A2S7QK81-F1
#
_entry.id   AF-A0A2S7QK81-F1
#
_cell.length_a   1.000
_cell.length_b   1.000
_cell.length_c   1.000
_cell.angle_alpha   90.00
_cell.angle_beta   90.00
_cell.angle_gamma   90.00
#
_symmetry.space_group_name_H-M   'P 1'
#
loop_
_entity.id
_entity.type
_entity.pdbx_description
1 polymer ?
#
loop_
_entity_poly.entity_id
_entity_poly.type
_entity_poly.pdbx_seq_one_letter_code
_entity_poly.pdbx_strand_id
1 'polypeptide(L)' 'MDPDSLLPLNATPPPGAFPPKGTDYYTLPNGAPIQNPQASQRIGRQLRGILPVSDINLIDLISHITHERIPER' A
#
# COMPACT_ATOMS: atom_id res chain seq x y z
N MET A 1 -14.37 -25.89 -2.05
CA MET A 1 -15.07 -24.76 -1.40
C MET A 1 -14.10 -24.28 -0.34
N ASP A 2 -13.18 -23.41 -0.75
CA ASP A 2 -12.10 -22.95 0.12
C ASP A 2 -12.65 -21.84 1.03
N PRO A 3 -12.42 -21.93 2.36
CA PRO A 3 -13.04 -21.05 3.35
C PRO A 3 -12.61 -19.57 3.21
N ASP A 4 -11.55 -19.29 2.45
CA ASP A 4 -10.99 -17.95 2.27
C ASP A 4 -11.69 -17.13 1.16
N SER A 5 -12.61 -17.76 0.41
CA SER A 5 -13.38 -17.09 -0.66
C SER A 5 -14.48 -16.13 -0.15
N LEU A 6 -14.68 -16.05 1.17
CA LEU A 6 -15.70 -15.20 1.81
C LEU A 6 -15.12 -13.94 2.47
N LEU A 7 -13.83 -13.66 2.32
CA LEU A 7 -13.30 -12.38 2.77
C LEU A 7 -13.86 -11.28 1.85
N PRO A 8 -14.57 -10.26 2.39
CA PRO A 8 -15.08 -9.17 1.57
C PRO A 8 -13.91 -8.53 0.80
N LEU A 9 -14.17 -7.98 -0.39
CA LEU A 9 -13.20 -7.30 -1.27
C LEU A 9 -12.39 -6.17 -0.59
N ASN A 10 -12.68 -5.87 0.68
CA ASN A 10 -12.12 -4.83 1.52
C ASN A 10 -11.70 -5.34 2.92
N ALA A 11 -11.63 -6.67 3.14
CA ALA A 11 -11.04 -7.21 4.36
C ALA A 11 -9.51 -7.11 4.26
N THR A 12 -8.90 -6.47 5.25
CA THR A 12 -7.50 -6.70 5.62
C THR A 12 -7.24 -8.21 5.58
N PRO A 13 -6.38 -8.71 4.68
CA PRO A 13 -5.95 -10.09 4.78
C PRO A 13 -5.33 -10.29 6.16
N PRO A 14 -5.60 -11.42 6.84
CA PRO A 14 -4.94 -11.76 8.10
C PRO A 14 -3.42 -11.57 7.97
N PRO A 15 -2.70 -11.23 9.05
CA PRO A 15 -1.23 -11.14 9.00
C PRO A 15 -0.65 -12.47 8.50
N GLY A 16 -0.07 -12.47 7.28
CA GLY A 16 0.47 -13.67 6.63
C GLY A 16 -0.45 -14.37 5.63
N ALA A 17 -1.69 -13.89 5.42
CA ALA A 17 -2.55 -14.40 4.36
C ALA A 17 -2.09 -13.83 3.01
N PHE A 18 -1.64 -14.73 2.14
CA PHE A 18 -1.41 -14.40 0.74
C PHE A 18 -2.77 -14.23 0.05
N PRO A 19 -2.96 -13.20 -0.77
CA PRO A 19 -4.19 -13.04 -1.51
C PRO A 19 -4.40 -14.23 -2.46
N PRO A 20 -5.66 -14.57 -2.75
CA PRO A 20 -6.01 -15.73 -3.54
C PRO A 20 -5.33 -15.69 -4.92
N LYS A 21 -4.91 -16.87 -5.38
CA LYS A 21 -4.22 -17.06 -6.65
C LYS A 21 -5.06 -16.49 -7.81
N GLY A 22 -4.56 -15.44 -8.47
CA GLY A 22 -5.22 -14.77 -9.59
C GLY A 22 -5.63 -13.31 -9.35
N THR A 23 -5.39 -12.75 -8.16
CA THR A 23 -5.56 -11.31 -7.91
C THR A 23 -4.21 -10.64 -7.71
N ASP A 24 -3.87 -9.68 -8.58
CA ASP A 24 -2.69 -8.83 -8.42
C ASP A 24 -2.91 -7.85 -7.26
N TYR A 25 -1.88 -7.67 -6.43
CA TYR A 25 -1.91 -6.78 -5.28
C TYR A 25 -0.65 -5.91 -5.24
N TYR A 26 -0.83 -4.67 -4.82
CA TYR A 26 0.30 -3.76 -4.63
C TYR A 26 0.98 -4.07 -3.31
N THR A 27 2.31 -4.07 -3.33
CA THR A 27 3.14 -4.24 -2.13
C THR A 27 4.13 -3.11 -2.02
N LEU A 28 4.58 -2.87 -0.79
CA LEU A 28 5.77 -2.09 -0.53
C LEU A 28 7.04 -2.90 -0.87
N PRO A 29 8.21 -2.26 -0.95
CA PRO A 29 9.50 -2.93 -1.14
C PRO A 29 9.83 -3.96 -0.04
N ASN A 30 9.21 -3.84 1.14
CA ASN A 30 9.33 -4.82 2.22
C ASN A 30 8.37 -6.03 2.07
N GLY A 31 7.58 -6.09 1.00
CA GLY A 31 6.60 -7.14 0.74
C GLY A 31 5.28 -7.00 1.51
N ALA A 32 5.09 -5.94 2.29
CA ALA A 32 3.83 -5.70 2.99
C ALA A 32 2.71 -5.32 1.99
N PRO A 33 1.51 -5.88 2.14
CA PRO A 33 0.39 -5.60 1.23
C PRO A 33 -0.17 -4.19 1.45
N ILE A 34 -0.46 -3.50 0.34
CA ILE A 34 -1.09 -2.18 0.31
C ILE A 34 -2.58 -2.35 -0.02
N GLN A 35 -3.45 -1.82 0.84
CA GLN A 35 -4.90 -1.91 0.65
C GLN A 35 -5.43 -0.86 -0.33
N ASN A 36 -4.99 0.40 -0.16
CA ASN A 36 -5.49 1.54 -0.94
C ASN A 36 -4.30 2.29 -1.56
N PRO A 37 -3.89 1.94 -2.80
CA PRO A 37 -2.69 2.50 -3.41
C PRO A 37 -2.79 4.00 -3.74
N GLN A 38 -4.02 4.52 -3.88
CA GLN A 38 -4.27 5.93 -4.24
C GLN A 38 -4.57 6.83 -3.03
N ALA A 39 -4.59 6.28 -1.81
CA ALA A 39 -4.92 7.04 -0.61
C ALA A 39 -3.66 7.53 0.12
N SER A 40 -3.72 8.76 0.65
CA SER A 40 -2.73 9.31 1.58
C SER A 40 -3.36 9.45 2.97
N GLN A 41 -2.65 9.08 4.02
CA GLN A 41 -3.10 9.31 5.40
C GLN A 41 -3.12 10.81 5.70
N ARG A 42 -4.18 11.30 6.34
CA ARG A 42 -4.29 12.69 6.82
C ARG A 42 -4.92 12.73 8.20
N ILE A 43 -4.60 13.77 8.97
CA ILE A 43 -5.29 14.03 10.23
C ILE A 43 -6.68 14.60 9.91
N GLY A 44 -7.71 13.82 10.19
CA GLY A 44 -9.11 14.19 9.95
C GLY A 44 -9.60 13.91 8.52
N ARG A 45 -10.87 14.23 8.27
CA ARG A 45 -11.55 13.98 6.97
C ARG A 45 -11.39 15.13 5.96
N GLN A 46 -10.57 16.11 6.28
CA GLN A 46 -10.41 17.33 5.48
C GLN A 46 -9.25 17.14 4.50
N LEU A 47 -9.46 17.52 3.24
CA LEU A 47 -8.44 17.46 2.18
C LEU A 47 -7.22 18.37 2.46
N ARG A 48 -7.38 19.37 3.33
CA ARG A 48 -6.32 20.28 3.78
C ARG A 48 -5.64 19.82 5.09
N GLY A 49 -5.94 18.61 5.56
CA GLY A 49 -5.31 18.05 6.75
C GLY A 49 -3.81 17.84 6.56
N ILE A 50 -3.07 17.99 7.66
CA ILE A 50 -1.62 17.74 7.73
C ILE A 50 -1.36 16.25 7.41
N LEU A 51 -0.35 16.02 6.58
CA LEU A 51 0.17 14.67 6.29
C LEU A 51 1.05 14.21 7.46
N PRO A 52 0.69 13.12 8.14
CA PRO A 52 1.51 12.59 9.21
C PRO A 52 2.72 11.86 8.62
N VAL A 53 3.83 11.90 9.35
CA VAL A 53 5.07 11.15 9.02
C VAL A 53 4.88 9.64 9.15
N SER A 54 3.85 9.18 9.86
CA SER A 54 3.52 7.77 10.00
C SER A 54 3.06 7.10 8.70
N ASP A 55 2.75 7.86 7.66
CA ASP A 55 2.42 7.32 6.35
C ASP A 55 3.70 6.85 5.62
N ILE A 56 4.20 5.69 6.03
CA ILE A 56 5.43 5.11 5.51
C ILE A 56 5.27 4.73 4.03
N ASN A 57 4.07 4.32 3.62
CA ASN A 57 3.80 3.92 2.24
C ASN A 57 4.03 5.08 1.26
N LEU A 58 3.54 6.27 1.63
CA LEU A 58 3.72 7.46 0.82
C LEU A 58 5.19 7.92 0.77
N ILE A 59 5.87 7.92 1.92
CA ILE A 59 7.26 8.37 2.02
C ILE A 59 8.17 7.49 1.17
N ASP A 60 7.96 6.18 1.21
CA ASP A 60 8.75 5.21 0.47
C ASP A 60 8.58 5.37 -1.05
N LEU A 61 7.35 5.55 -1.53
CA LEU A 61 7.07 5.82 -2.94
C LEU A 61 7.76 7.11 -3.42
N ILE A 62 7.72 8.18 -2.63
CA ILE A 62 8.39 9.45 -2.97
C ILE A 62 9.90 9.24 -3.04
N SER A 63 10.48 8.58 -2.03
CA SER A 63 11.91 8.30 -1.97
C SER A 63 12.39 7.52 -3.20
N HIS A 64 11.66 6.47 -3.57
CA HIS A 64 12.00 5.64 -4.72
C HIS A 64 11.96 6.43 -6.03
N ILE A 65 10.94 7.28 -6.23
CA ILE A 65 10.83 8.13 -7.44
C ILE A 65 11.96 9.16 -7.49
N THR A 66 12.32 9.77 -6.36
CA THR A 66 13.40 10.79 -6.33
C THR A 66 14.78 10.22 -6.65
N HIS A 67 14.98 8.92 -6.46
CA HIS A 67 16.26 8.23 -6.71
C HIS A 67 16.24 7.36 -7.98
N GLU A 68 15.22 7.48 -8.84
CA GLU A 68 15.15 6.72 -10.09
C GLU A 68 16.27 7.09 -11.06
N ARG A 69 16.80 8.31 -10.96
CA ARG A 69 17.79 8.84 -11.89
C ARG A 69 19.20 8.39 -11.53
N ILE A 70 19.87 7.81 -12.53
CA ILE A 70 21.31 7.54 -12.56
C ILE A 70 21.98 8.48 -13.57
N PRO A 71 23.29 8.76 -13.42
CA PRO A 71 24.02 9.52 -14.42
C PRO A 71 23.96 8.83 -15.79
N GLU A 72 23.95 9.64 -16.85
CA GLU A 72 24.09 9.17 -18.22
C GLU A 72 25.46 8.49 -18.44
N ARG A 73 25.55 7.67 -19.49
CA ARG A 73 26.75 6.88 -19.79
C ARG A 73 27.99 7.73 -20.00
#